data_AF-A0A2D6S3Z8-F1
#
_entry.id   AF-A0A2D6S3Z8-F1
#
_cell.length_a   1.000
_cell.length_b   1.000
_cell.length_c   1.000
_cell.angle_alpha   90.00
_cell.angle_beta   90.00
_cell.angle_gamma   90.00
#
_symmetry.space_group_name_H-M   'P 1'
#
loop_
_entity.id
_entity.type
_entity.pdbx_description
1 polymer ?
#
loop_
_entity_poly.entity_id
_entity_poly.type
_entity_poly.pdbx_seq_one_letter_code
_entity_poly.pdbx_strand_id
1 'polypeptide(L)'
;MFFEFRKCFGILLLSISVPLIVEQAEGRLSLDDNIGVWLLDEGSGDDAKDSGPNKYDGTLTGGKWIEGKFGKAIEFKKGDTVTIPLGKGSMRNTASVIMWLLFTDVNAQQNYFSVWDQSNNRLVPYKDGGNMLRCWSNTWNVPSGVTVKEDKWYHVANVLDGKNTKIYINGKEEVSQDVSKFELADQTQTA
;
A
#
# COMPACT_ATOMS: atom_id res chain seq x y z
N MET A 1 -51.99 67.08 5.36
CA MET A 1 -51.04 66.87 4.25
C MET A 1 -49.64 66.97 4.82
N PHE A 2 -49.01 65.84 5.13
CA PHE A 2 -47.61 65.75 5.51
C PHE A 2 -47.09 64.41 4.97
N PHE A 3 -46.01 64.48 4.19
CA PHE A 3 -45.29 63.35 3.63
C PHE A 3 -44.32 62.81 4.70
N GLU A 4 -44.40 61.53 5.04
CA GLU A 4 -43.39 60.86 5.85
C GLU A 4 -42.48 59.99 4.96
N PHE A 5 -41.17 60.22 5.12
CA PHE A 5 -40.08 59.56 4.41
C PHE A 5 -39.86 58.14 4.95
N ARG A 6 -39.90 57.16 4.05
CA ARG A 6 -39.44 55.79 4.29
C ARG A 6 -37.94 55.75 4.56
N LYS A 7 -37.51 55.10 5.64
CA LYS A 7 -36.17 54.53 5.76
C LYS A 7 -36.30 53.01 5.92
N CYS A 8 -35.99 52.30 4.85
CA CYS A 8 -35.84 50.85 4.84
C CYS A 8 -34.58 50.47 5.63
N PHE A 9 -34.74 49.66 6.68
CA PHE A 9 -33.62 49.00 7.34
C PHE A 9 -33.27 47.74 6.54
N GLY A 10 -32.20 47.80 5.76
CA GLY A 10 -31.60 46.63 5.11
C GLY A 10 -30.68 45.94 6.10
N ILE A 11 -31.06 44.75 6.57
CA ILE A 11 -30.16 43.86 7.30
C ILE A 11 -29.25 43.20 6.27
N LEU A 12 -27.99 43.64 6.20
CA LEU A 12 -26.95 43.02 5.41
C LEU A 12 -26.43 41.79 6.18
N LEU A 13 -26.97 40.60 5.88
CA LEU A 13 -26.39 39.33 6.33
C LEU A 13 -25.12 39.04 5.51
N LEU A 14 -23.96 39.38 6.06
CA LEU A 14 -22.67 38.91 5.56
C LEU A 14 -22.52 37.42 5.90
N SER A 15 -22.94 36.55 4.98
CA SER A 15 -22.60 35.12 5.05
C SER A 15 -21.13 34.97 4.63
N ILE A 16 -20.24 34.84 5.61
CA ILE A 16 -18.85 34.42 5.37
C ILE A 16 -18.92 32.94 4.98
N SER A 17 -18.97 32.65 3.69
CA SER A 17 -18.67 31.33 3.15
C SER A 17 -17.18 31.10 3.35
N VAL A 18 -16.79 30.39 4.40
CA VAL A 18 -15.42 29.88 4.53
C VAL A 18 -15.26 28.79 3.47
N PRO A 19 -14.41 28.96 2.44
CA PRO A 19 -14.09 27.86 1.56
C PRO A 19 -13.40 26.80 2.42
N LEU A 20 -13.97 25.59 2.44
CA LEU A 20 -13.35 24.41 2.99
C LEU A 20 -12.14 24.13 2.10
N ILE A 21 -10.98 24.69 2.47
CA ILE A 21 -9.72 24.36 1.82
C ILE A 21 -9.43 22.92 2.24
N VAL A 22 -9.79 21.99 1.37
CA VAL A 22 -9.27 20.63 1.47
C VAL A 22 -7.79 20.79 1.15
N GLU A 23 -6.98 20.85 2.21
CA GLU A 23 -5.54 20.70 2.10
C GLU A 23 -5.31 19.26 1.65
N GLN A 24 -5.30 19.09 0.33
CA GLN A 24 -4.92 17.84 -0.28
C GLN A 24 -3.45 17.67 0.07
N ALA A 25 -3.17 16.88 1.10
CA ALA A 25 -1.82 16.47 1.41
C ALA A 25 -1.33 15.68 0.19
N GLU A 26 -0.61 16.37 -0.70
CA GLU A 26 0.19 15.71 -1.71
C GLU A 26 1.34 15.02 -0.97
N GLY A 27 1.11 13.78 -0.57
CA GLY A 27 2.19 12.87 -0.23
C GLY A 27 3.04 12.66 -1.48
N ARG A 28 3.97 13.57 -1.75
CA ARG A 28 5.02 13.33 -2.75
C ARG A 28 5.89 12.23 -2.17
N LEU A 29 5.72 11.02 -2.67
CA LEU A 29 6.69 9.96 -2.44
C LEU A 29 8.03 10.51 -2.99
N SER A 30 9.02 10.70 -2.12
CA SER A 30 10.38 10.99 -2.59
C SER A 30 10.84 9.75 -3.35
N LEU A 31 10.81 9.83 -4.68
CA LEU A 31 11.18 8.71 -5.54
C LEU A 31 12.69 8.43 -5.48
N ASP A 32 13.48 9.31 -4.86
CA ASP A 32 14.93 9.19 -4.82
C ASP A 32 15.43 8.12 -3.83
N ASP A 33 14.61 7.75 -2.83
CA ASP A 33 14.95 6.78 -1.78
C ASP A 33 14.07 5.51 -1.80
N ASN A 34 13.31 5.25 -2.87
CA ASN A 34 12.53 4.01 -2.98
C ASN A 34 13.33 2.89 -3.66
N ILE A 35 13.01 1.65 -3.30
CA ILE A 35 13.60 0.46 -3.94
C ILE A 35 12.99 0.20 -5.31
N GLY A 36 11.67 0.37 -5.44
CA GLY A 36 10.97 0.28 -6.71
C GLY A 36 9.50 0.71 -6.57
N VAL A 37 8.90 1.07 -7.70
CA VAL A 37 7.49 1.47 -7.83
C VAL A 37 6.89 0.79 -9.06
N TRP A 38 6.03 -0.20 -8.83
CA TRP A 38 5.28 -0.88 -9.88
C TRP A 38 3.86 -0.34 -9.91
N LEU A 39 3.56 0.50 -10.92
CA LEU A 39 2.22 1.08 -11.09
C LEU A 39 1.22 0.07 -11.65
N LEU A 40 1.72 -0.97 -12.34
CA LEU A 40 0.92 -2.01 -12.97
C LEU A 40 -0.08 -1.43 -13.98
N ASP A 41 0.38 -0.53 -14.86
CA ASP A 41 -0.43 0.16 -15.87
C ASP A 41 -0.22 -0.38 -17.30
N GLU A 42 0.67 -1.36 -17.48
CA GLU A 42 1.03 -1.93 -18.78
C GLU A 42 -0.16 -2.57 -19.49
N GLY A 43 -1.05 -3.22 -18.73
CA GLY A 43 -2.32 -3.75 -19.20
C GLY A 43 -2.23 -4.95 -20.16
N SER A 44 -1.02 -5.41 -20.50
CA SER A 44 -0.77 -6.60 -21.31
C SER A 44 0.69 -7.05 -21.22
N GLY A 45 0.96 -8.28 -21.66
CA GLY A 45 2.31 -8.87 -21.64
C GLY A 45 2.73 -9.32 -20.26
N ASP A 46 4.01 -9.68 -20.16
CA ASP A 46 4.60 -10.35 -18.99
C ASP A 46 5.50 -9.42 -18.17
N ASP A 47 5.56 -8.13 -18.51
CA ASP A 47 6.41 -7.15 -17.82
C ASP A 47 5.57 -6.33 -16.83
N ALA A 48 6.03 -6.25 -15.58
CA ALA A 48 5.58 -5.27 -14.59
C ALA A 48 6.72 -4.28 -14.37
N LYS A 49 6.66 -3.08 -14.96
CA LYS A 49 7.83 -2.19 -15.01
C LYS A 49 7.99 -1.37 -13.74
N ASP A 50 9.25 -1.23 -13.33
CA ASP A 50 9.63 -0.35 -12.24
C ASP A 50 9.73 1.10 -12.75
N SER A 51 8.79 1.91 -12.30
CA SER A 51 8.73 3.35 -12.55
C SER A 51 9.74 4.13 -11.71
N GLY A 52 10.32 3.50 -10.68
CA GLY A 52 11.36 4.04 -9.83
C GLY A 52 12.74 4.16 -10.51
N PRO A 53 13.76 4.62 -9.77
CA PRO A 53 15.09 4.87 -10.31
C PRO A 53 15.90 3.59 -10.58
N ASN A 54 15.61 2.49 -9.87
CA ASN A 54 16.44 1.28 -9.89
C ASN A 54 16.16 0.33 -11.06
N LYS A 55 14.99 0.45 -11.70
CA LYS A 55 14.59 -0.36 -12.86
C LYS A 55 14.57 -1.85 -12.57
N TYR A 56 14.08 -2.21 -11.39
CA TYR A 56 13.80 -3.60 -11.02
C TYR A 56 12.49 -4.07 -11.65
N ASP A 57 12.46 -4.19 -12.98
CA ASP A 57 11.30 -4.71 -13.70
C ASP A 57 10.98 -6.14 -13.24
N GLY A 58 9.69 -6.38 -12.94
CA GLY A 58 9.19 -7.69 -12.56
C GLY A 58 8.71 -8.49 -13.78
N THR A 59 8.81 -9.81 -13.69
CA THR A 59 8.25 -10.73 -14.69
C THR A 59 7.00 -11.39 -14.14
N LEU A 60 5.87 -11.13 -14.80
CA LEU A 60 4.59 -11.78 -14.56
C LEU A 60 4.62 -13.20 -15.12
N THR A 61 4.29 -14.17 -14.27
CA THR A 61 4.06 -15.56 -14.66
C THR A 61 2.62 -15.92 -14.29
N GLY A 62 1.77 -16.10 -15.30
CA GLY A 62 0.34 -16.26 -15.11
C GLY A 62 -0.37 -14.92 -14.90
N GLY A 63 -1.50 -14.93 -14.18
CA GLY A 63 -2.26 -13.73 -13.85
C GLY A 63 -2.99 -13.11 -15.04
N LYS A 64 -3.77 -12.06 -14.75
CA LYS A 64 -4.56 -11.35 -15.76
C LYS A 64 -4.61 -9.86 -15.48
N TRP A 65 -4.29 -9.06 -16.49
CA TRP A 65 -4.50 -7.62 -16.46
C TRP A 65 -6.00 -7.27 -16.42
N ILE A 66 -6.41 -6.45 -15.46
CA ILE A 66 -7.78 -5.98 -15.23
C ILE A 66 -7.79 -4.46 -14.96
N GLU A 67 -8.98 -3.87 -14.84
CA GLU A 67 -9.10 -2.51 -14.30
C GLU A 67 -8.78 -2.51 -12.80
N GLY A 68 -7.87 -1.63 -12.40
CA GLY A 68 -7.39 -1.53 -11.03
C GLY A 68 -8.14 -0.49 -10.21
N LYS A 69 -7.63 -0.24 -8.99
CA LYS A 69 -8.07 0.90 -8.17
C LYS A 69 -7.79 2.23 -8.88
N PHE A 70 -6.64 2.30 -9.53
CA PHE A 70 -6.18 3.34 -10.43
C PHE A 70 -5.61 2.63 -11.64
N GLY A 71 -5.92 3.10 -12.86
CA GLY A 71 -5.40 2.51 -14.09
C GLY A 71 -5.66 1.00 -14.17
N LYS A 72 -4.61 0.21 -14.36
CA LYS A 72 -4.69 -1.26 -14.44
C LYS A 72 -4.28 -1.92 -13.12
N ALA A 73 -4.51 -3.23 -13.04
CA ALA A 73 -4.02 -4.10 -11.98
C ALA A 73 -3.84 -5.52 -12.53
N ILE A 74 -3.19 -6.39 -11.76
CA ILE A 74 -3.05 -7.81 -12.07
C ILE A 74 -3.93 -8.60 -11.09
N GLU A 75 -4.88 -9.36 -11.63
CA GLU A 75 -5.60 -10.40 -10.90
C GLU A 75 -4.74 -11.67 -10.85
N PHE A 76 -4.50 -12.18 -9.63
CA PHE A 76 -3.74 -13.39 -9.39
C PHE A 76 -4.66 -14.55 -8.98
N LYS A 77 -4.41 -15.73 -9.54
CA LYS A 77 -4.92 -17.02 -9.07
C LYS A 77 -3.80 -17.80 -8.38
N LYS A 78 -4.16 -18.93 -7.78
CA LYS A 78 -3.19 -19.82 -7.14
C LYS A 78 -2.09 -20.23 -8.13
N GLY A 79 -0.85 -19.86 -7.82
CA GLY A 79 0.33 -20.17 -8.62
C GLY A 79 0.82 -19.02 -9.49
N ASP A 80 0.02 -17.97 -9.67
CA ASP A 80 0.41 -16.78 -10.41
C ASP A 80 1.32 -15.90 -9.55
N THR A 81 2.33 -15.27 -10.16
CA THR A 81 3.29 -14.40 -9.47
C THR A 81 3.81 -13.28 -10.37
N VAL A 82 4.30 -12.21 -9.76
CA VAL A 82 5.29 -11.32 -10.38
C VAL A 82 6.59 -11.54 -9.62
N THR A 83 7.66 -11.88 -10.32
CA THR A 83 9.00 -12.05 -9.70
C THR A 83 9.85 -10.84 -9.97
N ILE A 84 10.39 -10.22 -8.93
CA ILE A 84 11.12 -8.95 -9.00
C ILE A 84 12.59 -9.16 -8.57
N PRO A 85 13.59 -8.83 -9.40
CA PRO A 85 15.01 -9.03 -9.08
C PRO A 85 15.62 -7.82 -8.34
N LEU A 86 15.29 -7.66 -7.05
CA LEU A 86 15.63 -6.49 -6.20
C LEU A 86 17.13 -6.25 -5.90
N GLY A 87 18.06 -7.00 -6.51
CA GLY A 87 19.49 -6.82 -6.28
C GLY A 87 19.88 -7.17 -4.83
N LYS A 88 20.53 -6.25 -4.11
CA LYS A 88 20.97 -6.45 -2.72
C LYS A 88 20.55 -5.30 -1.82
N GLY A 89 20.28 -5.61 -0.54
CA GLY A 89 20.02 -4.59 0.47
C GLY A 89 18.68 -3.87 0.35
N SER A 90 17.70 -4.50 -0.32
CA SER A 90 16.33 -3.99 -0.49
C SER A 90 15.55 -3.91 0.82
N MET A 91 15.83 -4.78 1.78
CA MET A 91 15.18 -4.75 3.10
C MET A 91 16.24 -4.63 4.19
N ARG A 92 16.28 -3.45 4.80
CA ARG A 92 17.08 -3.16 5.99
C ARG A 92 16.14 -3.01 7.18
N ASN A 93 16.71 -2.83 8.38
CA ASN A 93 15.95 -2.64 9.62
C ASN A 93 14.86 -1.55 9.53
N THR A 94 14.95 -0.65 8.54
CA THR A 94 13.88 0.25 8.13
C THR A 94 13.46 -0.06 6.69
N ALA A 95 12.16 -0.20 6.45
CA ALA A 95 11.58 -0.47 5.13
C ALA A 95 10.07 -0.22 5.13
N SER A 96 9.48 -0.02 3.96
CA SER A 96 8.02 0.03 3.81
C SER A 96 7.59 -0.69 2.53
N VAL A 97 6.60 -1.58 2.66
CA VAL A 97 5.93 -2.22 1.53
C VAL A 97 4.50 -1.72 1.50
N ILE A 98 4.10 -1.07 0.41
CA ILE A 98 2.83 -0.36 0.29
C ILE A 98 2.13 -0.80 -1.00
N MET A 99 0.83 -1.12 -0.92
CA MET A 99 0.06 -1.59 -2.08
C MET A 99 -1.45 -1.41 -1.92
N TRP A 100 -2.13 -1.34 -3.07
CA TRP A 100 -3.57 -1.53 -3.17
C TRP A 100 -3.90 -2.98 -3.44
N LEU A 101 -4.81 -3.55 -2.65
CA LEU A 101 -5.22 -4.94 -2.73
C LEU A 101 -6.74 -5.04 -2.85
N LEU A 102 -7.20 -5.97 -3.69
CA LEU A 102 -8.58 -6.42 -3.74
C LEU A 102 -8.58 -7.95 -3.65
N PHE A 103 -9.32 -8.48 -2.70
CA PHE A 103 -9.48 -9.92 -2.52
C PHE A 103 -10.77 -10.35 -3.24
N THR A 104 -10.65 -11.11 -4.32
CA THR A 104 -11.80 -11.68 -5.09
C THR A 104 -12.31 -12.98 -4.49
N ASP A 105 -11.49 -13.63 -3.67
CA ASP A 105 -11.88 -14.69 -2.76
C ASP A 105 -11.13 -14.48 -1.44
N VAL A 106 -11.73 -14.89 -0.33
CA VAL A 106 -11.06 -14.91 0.97
C VAL A 106 -10.83 -16.31 1.51
N ASN A 107 -10.92 -17.32 0.64
CA ASN A 107 -10.82 -18.71 1.06
C ASN A 107 -9.34 -19.10 1.19
N ALA A 108 -8.96 -19.56 2.37
CA ALA A 108 -7.58 -19.93 2.72
C ALA A 108 -6.60 -18.74 2.79
N GLN A 109 -5.35 -19.04 3.10
CA GLN A 109 -4.28 -18.05 3.22
C GLN A 109 -3.81 -17.58 1.83
N GLN A 110 -3.52 -16.29 1.71
CA GLN A 110 -2.99 -15.66 0.50
C GLN A 110 -1.81 -14.75 0.85
N ASN A 111 -0.64 -15.03 0.28
CA ASN A 111 0.54 -14.17 0.42
C ASN A 111 0.53 -13.16 -0.72
N TYR A 112 0.28 -11.89 -0.41
CA TYR A 112 0.17 -10.83 -1.43
C TYR A 112 1.52 -10.15 -1.71
N PHE A 113 2.51 -10.32 -0.82
CA PHE A 113 3.87 -9.92 -1.06
C PHE A 113 4.83 -10.85 -0.33
N SER A 114 6.03 -10.97 -0.87
CA SER A 114 7.12 -11.71 -0.29
C SER A 114 8.40 -11.01 -0.68
N VAL A 115 9.37 -10.96 0.22
CA VAL A 115 10.74 -10.57 -0.14
C VAL A 115 11.70 -11.43 0.66
N TRP A 116 12.71 -11.97 -0.01
CA TRP A 116 13.64 -12.93 0.60
C TRP A 116 15.03 -12.84 -0.01
N ASP A 117 16.01 -13.29 0.75
CA ASP A 117 17.42 -13.26 0.39
C ASP A 117 17.90 -14.52 -0.34
N GLN A 118 16.98 -15.33 -0.89
CA GLN A 118 17.30 -16.62 -1.52
C GLN A 118 17.96 -17.63 -0.56
N SER A 119 17.91 -17.36 0.75
CA SER A 119 18.39 -18.23 1.81
C SER A 119 17.29 -18.37 2.87
N ASN A 120 17.60 -18.02 4.12
CA ASN A 120 16.71 -18.28 5.24
C ASN A 120 15.81 -17.08 5.59
N ASN A 121 16.13 -15.85 5.19
CA ASN A 121 15.40 -14.68 5.67
C ASN A 121 14.33 -14.22 4.68
N ARG A 122 13.13 -14.01 5.20
CA ARG A 122 11.97 -13.59 4.41
C ARG A 122 11.04 -12.71 5.22
N LEU A 123 10.47 -11.70 4.56
CA LEU A 123 9.30 -10.97 5.02
C LEU A 123 8.12 -11.33 4.14
N VAL A 124 7.00 -11.70 4.74
CA VAL A 124 5.75 -12.07 4.05
C VAL A 124 4.57 -11.35 4.68
N PRO A 125 4.14 -10.23 4.10
CA PRO A 125 2.80 -9.71 4.28
C PRO A 125 1.76 -10.63 3.64
N TYR A 126 0.72 -11.01 4.40
CA TYR A 126 -0.27 -11.99 3.95
C TYR A 126 -1.65 -11.79 4.59
N LYS A 127 -2.67 -12.42 4.01
CA LYS A 127 -4.00 -12.63 4.60
C LYS A 127 -4.09 -14.07 5.12
N ASP A 128 -4.41 -14.26 6.40
CA ASP A 128 -4.60 -15.61 6.95
C ASP A 128 -5.94 -16.26 6.56
N GLY A 129 -6.16 -17.51 6.96
CA GLY A 129 -7.41 -18.24 6.71
C GLY A 129 -8.63 -17.71 7.48
N GLY A 130 -8.41 -16.86 8.49
CA GLY A 130 -9.45 -16.09 9.18
C GLY A 130 -9.66 -14.69 8.58
N ASN A 131 -9.06 -14.43 7.41
CA ASN A 131 -9.12 -13.20 6.64
C ASN A 131 -8.45 -12.00 7.31
N MET A 132 -7.59 -12.23 8.30
CA MET A 132 -6.86 -11.15 8.94
C MET A 132 -5.57 -10.84 8.17
N LEU A 133 -5.30 -9.55 7.93
CA LEU A 133 -4.03 -9.11 7.38
C LEU A 133 -2.93 -9.21 8.45
N ARG A 134 -1.75 -9.68 8.04
CA ARG A 134 -0.61 -9.94 8.90
C ARG A 134 0.70 -9.60 8.19
N CYS A 135 1.73 -9.35 8.99
CA CYS A 135 3.11 -9.23 8.54
C CYS A 135 3.95 -10.28 9.27
N TRP A 136 4.50 -11.24 8.53
CA TRP A 136 5.32 -12.32 9.08
C TRP A 136 6.78 -12.19 8.66
N SER A 137 7.67 -12.57 9.56
CA SER A 137 9.06 -12.88 9.28
C SER A 137 9.42 -14.22 9.93
N ASN A 138 10.63 -14.73 9.68
CA ASN A 138 11.12 -15.95 10.32
C ASN A 138 11.08 -15.94 11.85
N THR A 139 11.08 -14.77 12.50
CA THR A 139 11.16 -14.65 13.97
C THR A 139 9.91 -14.06 14.61
N TRP A 140 9.00 -13.47 13.85
CA TRP A 140 7.80 -12.83 14.39
C TRP A 140 6.62 -12.83 13.42
N ASN A 141 5.42 -12.62 13.95
CA ASN A 141 4.18 -12.56 13.17
C ASN A 141 3.23 -11.53 13.79
N VAL A 142 3.05 -10.40 13.14
CA VAL A 142 2.28 -9.27 13.66
C VAL A 142 0.88 -9.27 13.03
N PRO A 143 -0.19 -9.46 13.81
CA PRO A 143 -1.56 -9.33 13.33
C PRO A 143 -2.03 -7.88 13.29
N SER A 144 -2.70 -7.48 12.20
CA SER A 144 -3.31 -6.15 12.09
C SER A 144 -4.57 -5.97 12.94
N GLY A 145 -5.24 -7.07 13.32
CA GLY A 145 -6.57 -7.02 13.92
C GLY A 145 -7.71 -6.73 12.93
N VAL A 146 -7.41 -6.53 11.64
CA VAL A 146 -8.41 -6.22 10.61
C VAL A 146 -8.70 -7.44 9.74
N THR A 147 -9.97 -7.85 9.75
CA THR A 147 -10.53 -8.88 8.87
C THR A 147 -10.99 -8.26 7.55
N VAL A 148 -10.39 -8.68 6.44
CA VAL A 148 -10.77 -8.24 5.10
C VAL A 148 -12.05 -8.93 4.62
N LYS A 149 -12.71 -8.31 3.65
CA LYS A 149 -13.90 -8.83 2.98
C LYS A 149 -13.62 -8.92 1.48
N GLU A 150 -14.30 -9.85 0.83
CA GLU A 150 -14.29 -9.97 -0.63
C GLU A 150 -14.77 -8.67 -1.29
N ASP A 151 -14.26 -8.41 -2.49
CA ASP A 151 -14.66 -7.31 -3.38
C ASP A 151 -14.52 -5.91 -2.76
N LYS A 152 -13.53 -5.75 -1.88
CA LYS A 152 -13.17 -4.46 -1.29
C LYS A 152 -11.71 -4.14 -1.51
N TRP A 153 -11.46 -2.89 -1.91
CA TRP A 153 -10.13 -2.32 -2.00
C TRP A 153 -9.59 -1.95 -0.62
N TYR A 154 -8.33 -2.33 -0.37
CA TYR A 154 -7.57 -1.99 0.82
C TYR A 154 -6.24 -1.36 0.38
N HIS A 155 -5.90 -0.20 0.95
CA HIS A 155 -4.54 0.33 0.88
C HIS A 155 -3.78 -0.17 2.11
N VAL A 156 -2.79 -1.03 1.92
CA VAL A 156 -2.05 -1.68 3.01
C VAL A 156 -0.61 -1.22 2.98
N ALA A 157 -0.09 -0.76 4.12
CA ALA A 157 1.33 -0.48 4.31
C ALA A 157 1.87 -1.30 5.48
N ASN A 158 2.92 -2.08 5.22
CA ASN A 158 3.71 -2.79 6.23
C ASN A 158 5.03 -2.03 6.39
N VAL A 159 5.28 -1.51 7.59
CA VAL A 159 6.39 -0.60 7.87
C VAL A 159 7.29 -1.17 8.95
N LEU A 160 8.58 -1.26 8.68
CA LEU A 160 9.63 -1.49 9.67
C LEU A 160 10.26 -0.13 9.99
N ASP A 161 10.22 0.30 11.25
CA ASP A 161 10.77 1.60 11.68
C ASP A 161 12.13 1.48 12.41
N GLY A 162 12.72 0.29 12.41
CA GLY A 162 13.95 -0.04 13.12
C GLY A 162 13.74 -0.64 14.50
N LYS A 163 12.51 -0.57 15.05
CA LYS A 163 12.13 -1.15 16.33
C LYS A 163 10.78 -1.88 16.26
N ASN A 164 9.81 -1.28 15.60
CA ASN A 164 8.46 -1.78 15.48
C ASN A 164 8.15 -2.21 14.05
N THR A 165 7.29 -3.22 13.93
CA THR A 165 6.51 -3.48 12.73
C THR A 165 5.15 -2.80 12.91
N LYS A 166 4.77 -1.97 11.94
CA LYS A 166 3.48 -1.29 11.88
C LYS A 166 2.69 -1.75 10.67
N ILE A 167 1.38 -1.88 10.82
CA ILE A 167 0.48 -2.17 9.71
C ILE A 167 -0.56 -1.05 9.64
N TYR A 168 -0.61 -0.37 8.50
CA TYR A 168 -1.62 0.62 8.20
C TYR A 168 -2.61 0.07 7.18
N ILE A 169 -3.90 0.32 7.40
CA ILE A 169 -4.97 -0.06 6.49
C ILE A 169 -5.81 1.18 6.18
N ASN A 170 -5.93 1.52 4.89
CA ASN A 170 -6.61 2.73 4.40
C ASN A 170 -6.09 4.01 5.07
N GLY A 171 -4.78 4.06 5.34
CA GLY A 171 -4.10 5.20 5.95
C GLY A 171 -4.19 5.28 7.48
N LYS A 172 -4.94 4.38 8.14
CA LYS A 172 -5.02 4.29 9.60
C LYS A 172 -4.02 3.25 10.13
N GLU A 173 -3.26 3.62 11.17
CA GLU A 173 -2.43 2.67 11.92
C GLU A 173 -3.34 1.72 12.70
N GLU A 174 -3.24 0.42 12.44
CA GLU A 174 -4.03 -0.59 13.14
C GLU A 174 -3.21 -1.30 14.22
N VAL A 175 -1.90 -1.40 14.02
CA VAL A 175 -0.96 -1.98 14.98
C VAL A 175 0.42 -1.35 14.84
N SER A 176 1.10 -1.23 15.98
CA SER A 176 2.53 -0.97 16.09
C SER A 176 3.09 -1.88 17.18
N GLN A 177 3.89 -2.87 16.79
CA GLN A 177 4.42 -3.89 17.69
C GLN A 177 5.94 -3.91 17.68
N ASP A 178 6.56 -3.86 18.86
CA ASP A 178 8.01 -4.06 19.04
C ASP A 178 8.39 -5.48 18.57
N VAL A 179 9.38 -5.57 17.71
CA VAL A 179 9.86 -6.83 17.12
C VAL A 179 11.38 -6.87 17.11
N SER A 180 11.94 -8.07 17.06
CA SER A 180 13.37 -8.21 16.79
C SER A 180 13.72 -7.63 15.42
N LYS A 181 14.89 -6.99 15.33
CA LYS A 181 15.50 -6.51 14.07
C LYS A 181 15.29 -7.51 12.93
N PHE A 182 14.88 -7.02 11.78
CA PHE A 182 14.80 -7.78 10.54
C PHE A 182 15.62 -7.10 9.44
N GLU A 183 16.47 -7.86 8.76
CA GLU A 183 17.17 -7.43 7.56
C GLU A 183 17.49 -8.65 6.70
N LEU A 184 17.56 -8.45 5.39
CA LEU A 184 17.98 -9.49 4.46
C LEU A 184 19.51 -9.51 4.36
N ALA A 185 20.07 -10.69 4.14
CA ALA A 185 21.51 -10.83 3.93
C ALA A 185 21.99 -10.07 2.69
N ASP A 186 23.28 -9.69 2.67
CA ASP A 186 23.92 -8.95 1.58
C ASP A 186 24.21 -9.83 0.34
N GLN A 187 23.14 -10.38 -0.22
CA GLN A 187 23.13 -11.24 -1.39
C GLN A 187 21.94 -10.90 -2.28
N THR A 188 21.82 -11.59 -3.42
CA THR A 188 20.71 -11.39 -4.34
C THR A 188 19.39 -11.65 -3.64
N GLN A 189 18.49 -10.69 -3.74
CA GLN A 189 17.17 -10.68 -3.14
C GLN A 189 16.13 -10.64 -4.27
N THR A 190 15.01 -11.31 -4.04
CA THR A 190 13.85 -11.19 -4.92
C THR A 190 12.61 -10.88 -4.11
N ALA A 191 11.65 -10.23 -4.75
CA ALA A 191 10.27 -10.24 -4.29
C ALA A 191 9.43 -11.18 -5.16
#